data_AF-A0A7R9VV66-F1
#
_entry.id   AF-A0A7R9VV66-F1
#
_cell.length_a   1.000
_cell.length_b   1.000
_cell.length_c   1.000
_cell.angle_alpha   90.00
_cell.angle_beta   90.00
_cell.angle_gamma   90.00
#
_symmetry.space_group_name_H-M   'P 1'
#
loop_
_entity.id
_entity.type
_entity.pdbx_description
1 polymer ?
#
loop_
_entity_poly.entity_id
_entity_poly.type
_entity_poly.pdbx_seq_one_letter_code
_entity_poly.pdbx_strand_id
1 'polypeptide(L)'
;FFAEDGRIGARRDWVVRSGSTSAQLGTATSTWVNINISTRRLVKLDETLRSSLLEFAAPKELMSIPAAESKQKLPEVNAEEATVGAEQIARRSDMDMNGHINNVVYIAWVVEAVPLEVYE
;
A
#
# COMPACT_ATOMS: atom_id res chain seq x y z
N PHE A 1 4.46 -0.49 12.11
CA PHE A 1 3.68 -1.08 13.22
C PHE A 1 2.33 -1.54 12.71
N PHE A 2 1.79 -2.62 13.27
CA PHE A 2 0.44 -3.07 12.94
C PHE A 2 -0.60 -2.42 13.84
N ALA A 3 -1.77 -2.14 13.28
CA ALA A 3 -2.95 -1.73 14.01
C ALA A 3 -4.20 -2.30 13.32
N GLU A 4 -5.29 -2.40 14.05
CA GLU A 4 -6.57 -2.79 13.47
C GLU A 4 -7.16 -1.66 12.63
N ASP A 5 -7.88 -2.02 11.57
CA ASP A 5 -8.44 -1.03 10.66
C ASP A 5 -9.85 -1.40 10.22
N GLY A 6 -10.82 -1.05 11.07
CA GLY A 6 -12.21 -1.45 10.90
C GLY A 6 -12.41 -2.96 11.10
N ARG A 7 -13.44 -3.52 10.48
CA ARG A 7 -13.88 -4.91 10.74
C ARG A 7 -13.05 -5.99 10.05
N ILE A 8 -12.49 -5.67 8.89
CA ILE A 8 -11.81 -6.64 7.99
C ILE A 8 -10.41 -6.20 7.57
N GLY A 9 -10.00 -5.00 7.97
CA GLY A 9 -8.72 -4.41 7.59
C GLY A 9 -7.69 -4.46 8.72
N ALA A 10 -6.43 -4.44 8.34
CA ALA A 10 -5.29 -4.18 9.21
C ALA A 10 -4.48 -3.03 8.63
N ARG A 11 -4.10 -2.07 9.46
CA ARG A 11 -3.23 -0.96 9.07
C ARG A 11 -1.78 -1.31 9.35
N ARG A 12 -0.89 -0.92 8.44
CA ARG A 12 0.55 -0.93 8.68
C ARG A 12 1.13 0.45 8.43
N ASP A 13 1.80 0.96 9.45
CA ASP A 13 2.46 2.27 9.46
C ASP A 13 3.98 2.14 9.35
N TRP A 14 4.60 3.04 8.58
CA TRP A 14 6.04 3.11 8.37
C TRP A 14 6.58 4.51 8.61
N VAL A 15 7.75 4.58 9.23
CA VAL A 15 8.55 5.80 9.38
C VAL A 15 9.97 5.47 8.97
N VAL A 16 10.49 6.19 7.98
CA VAL A 16 11.87 6.07 7.52
C VAL A 16 12.67 7.21 8.14
N ARG A 17 13.81 6.89 8.78
CA ARG A 17 14.70 7.87 9.40
C ARG A 17 16.11 7.73 8.86
N SER A 18 16.83 8.84 8.79
CA SER A 18 18.25 8.86 8.50
C SER A 18 19.02 8.17 9.63
N GLY A 19 19.91 7.24 9.27
CA GLY A 19 20.78 6.57 10.25
C GLY A 19 21.80 7.51 10.89
N SER A 20 22.21 8.58 10.21
CA SER A 20 23.23 9.51 10.71
C SER A 20 22.64 10.63 11.57
N THR A 21 21.49 11.18 11.18
CA THR A 21 20.90 12.35 11.84
C THR A 21 19.64 12.02 12.65
N SER A 22 19.13 10.79 12.56
CA SER A 22 17.80 10.39 13.08
C SER A 22 16.61 11.21 12.54
N ALA A 23 16.86 12.11 11.58
CA ALA A 23 15.82 12.92 10.94
C ALA A 23 14.84 12.03 10.18
N GLN A 24 13.56 12.37 10.24
CA GLN A 24 12.52 11.66 9.49
C GLN A 24 12.65 11.99 8.00
N LEU A 25 12.80 10.97 7.17
CA LEU A 25 12.92 11.09 5.71
C LEU A 25 11.58 10.87 5.00
N GLY A 26 10.69 10.08 5.59
CA GLY A 26 9.39 9.81 5.02
C GLY A 26 8.51 8.98 5.93
N THR A 27 7.21 9.02 5.66
CA THR A 27 6.20 8.20 6.32
C THR A 27 5.28 7.59 5.29
N ALA A 28 4.69 6.46 5.63
CA ALA A 28 3.67 5.83 4.82
C ALA A 28 2.67 5.10 5.72
N THR A 29 1.47 4.90 5.20
CA THR A 29 0.46 4.02 5.80
C THR A 29 -0.19 3.17 4.73
N SER A 30 -0.56 1.94 5.07
CA SER A 30 -1.28 1.02 4.18
C SER A 30 -2.38 0.28 4.91
N THR A 31 -3.45 -0.06 4.19
CA THR A 31 -4.50 -0.94 4.68
C THR A 31 -4.43 -2.27 3.93
N TRP A 32 -4.42 -3.35 4.70
CA TRP A 32 -4.38 -4.73 4.25
C TRP A 32 -5.71 -5.40 4.54
N VAL A 33 -6.15 -6.25 3.62
CA VAL A 33 -7.36 -7.07 3.78
C VAL A 33 -7.04 -8.51 3.41
N ASN A 34 -7.84 -9.44 3.93
CA ASN A 34 -7.68 -10.86 3.62
C ASN A 34 -8.68 -11.27 2.54
N ILE A 35 -8.18 -12.02 1.57
CA ILE A 35 -9.01 -12.59 0.50
C ILE A 35 -8.93 -14.10 0.62
N ASN A 36 -10.09 -14.76 0.66
CA ASN A 36 -10.15 -16.20 0.53
C ASN A 36 -9.90 -16.57 -0.95
N ILE A 37 -8.82 -17.30 -1.21
CA ILE A 37 -8.34 -17.59 -2.56
C ILE A 37 -9.38 -18.40 -3.37
N SER A 38 -10.04 -19.38 -2.76
CA SER A 38 -11.01 -20.25 -3.44
C SER A 38 -12.28 -19.51 -3.84
N THR A 39 -12.79 -18.63 -2.97
CA THR A 39 -14.05 -17.90 -3.19
C THR A 39 -13.86 -16.52 -3.81
N ARG A 40 -12.63 -16.00 -3.79
CA ARG A 40 -12.25 -14.64 -4.17
C ARG A 40 -13.04 -13.55 -3.43
N ARG A 41 -13.43 -13.83 -2.18
CA ARG A 41 -14.16 -12.89 -1.32
C ARG A 41 -13.30 -12.37 -0.19
N LEU A 42 -13.54 -11.13 0.20
CA LEU A 42 -12.99 -10.55 1.42
C LEU A 42 -13.47 -11.34 2.62
N VAL A 43 -12.54 -11.69 3.50
CA VAL A 43 -12.81 -12.40 4.75
C VAL A 43 -12.18 -11.66 5.92
N LYS A 44 -12.75 -11.89 7.10
CA LYS A 44 -12.11 -11.42 8.34
C LYS A 44 -10.77 -12.13 8.52
N LEU A 45 -9.86 -11.43 9.16
CA LEU A 45 -8.64 -12.05 9.66
C LEU A 45 -9.01 -13.10 10.71
N ASP A 46 -8.44 -14.30 10.58
CA ASP A 46 -8.58 -15.34 11.60
C ASP A 46 -8.02 -14.86 12.94
N GLU A 47 -8.63 -15.24 14.06
CA GLU A 47 -8.27 -14.73 15.39
C GLU A 47 -6.86 -15.14 15.82
N THR A 48 -6.40 -16.31 15.38
CA THR A 48 -5.03 -16.79 15.66
C THR A 48 -4.03 -15.89 14.95
N LEU A 49 -4.25 -15.64 13.66
CA LEU A 49 -3.39 -14.76 12.86
C LEU A 49 -3.45 -13.31 13.35
N ARG A 50 -4.64 -12.84 13.74
CA ARG A 50 -4.85 -11.53 14.37
C ARG A 50 -4.00 -11.37 15.61
N SER A 51 -4.06 -12.34 16.52
CA SER A 51 -3.27 -12.33 17.75
C SER A 51 -1.77 -12.25 17.45
N SER A 52 -1.27 -13.05 16.50
CA SER A 52 0.13 -13.01 16.08
C SER A 52 0.53 -11.69 15.43
N LEU A 53 -0.34 -11.04 14.64
CA LEU A 53 -0.03 -9.73 14.06
C LEU A 53 0.03 -8.62 15.11
N LEU A 54 -0.84 -8.69 16.13
CA LEU A 54 -0.90 -7.71 17.21
C LEU A 54 0.33 -7.78 18.13
N GLU A 55 1.08 -8.88 18.15
CA GLU A 55 2.40 -8.93 18.81
C GLU A 55 3.38 -7.89 18.23
N PHE A 56 3.21 -7.52 16.95
CA PHE A 56 3.99 -6.49 16.27
C PHE A 56 3.31 -5.11 16.28
N ALA A 57 2.28 -4.93 17.10
CA ALA A 57 1.65 -3.64 17.30
C ALA A 57 2.56 -2.69 18.09
N ALA A 58 2.41 -1.39 17.85
CA ALA A 58 3.11 -0.41 18.67
C ALA A 58 2.47 -0.33 20.07
N PRO A 59 3.25 -0.08 21.14
CA PRO A 59 2.71 0.10 22.51
C PRO A 59 1.73 1.27 22.62
N LYS A 60 1.85 2.26 21.73
CA LYS A 60 0.94 3.38 21.56
C LYS A 60 0.52 3.43 20.10
N GLU A 61 -0.74 3.76 19.82
CA GLU A 61 -1.18 3.94 18.45
C GLU A 61 -0.33 5.01 17.74
N LEU A 62 0.49 4.55 16.80
CA LEU A 62 1.32 5.39 15.95
C LEU A 62 0.62 5.49 14.60
N MET A 63 -0.01 6.63 14.34
CA MET A 63 -0.46 6.98 12.99
C MET A 63 0.65 7.78 12.32
N SER A 64 1.28 7.21 11.28
CA SER A 64 2.37 7.89 10.57
C SER A 64 1.84 8.96 9.60
N ILE A 65 0.58 8.82 9.18
CA ILE A 65 -0.17 9.80 8.41
C ILE A 65 -1.49 10.04 9.18
N PRO A 66 -1.91 11.30 9.41
CA PRO A 66 -3.15 11.61 10.11
C PRO A 66 -4.38 10.95 9.45
N ALA A 67 -5.34 10.48 10.25
CA ALA A 67 -6.52 9.79 9.74
C ALA A 67 -7.32 10.62 8.72
N ALA A 68 -7.40 11.95 8.92
CA ALA A 68 -8.09 12.89 8.04
C ALA A 68 -7.44 13.03 6.65
N GLU A 69 -6.15 12.73 6.55
CA GLU A 69 -5.35 12.76 5.31
C GLU A 69 -5.24 11.37 4.69
N SER A 70 -5.54 10.32 5.46
CA SER A 70 -5.54 8.93 5.00
C SER A 70 -6.89 8.52 4.39
N LYS A 71 -6.88 7.55 3.47
CA LYS A 71 -8.10 6.93 2.90
C LYS A 71 -9.07 7.90 2.22
N GLN A 72 -8.56 9.04 1.77
CA GLN A 72 -9.36 9.92 0.94
C GLN A 72 -9.73 9.18 -0.35
N LYS A 73 -11.00 9.33 -0.76
CA LYS A 73 -11.44 8.77 -2.03
C LYS A 73 -10.68 9.51 -3.13
N LEU A 74 -9.95 8.76 -3.96
CA LEU A 74 -9.33 9.33 -5.15
C LEU A 74 -10.42 9.86 -6.09
N PRO A 75 -10.20 11.03 -6.74
CA PRO A 75 -11.12 11.52 -7.75
C PRO A 75 -11.23 10.52 -8.91
N GLU A 76 -12.38 10.51 -9.58
CA GLU A 76 -12.55 9.71 -10.79
C GLU A 76 -11.64 10.29 -11.90
N VAL A 77 -10.98 9.40 -12.64
CA VAL A 77 -10.09 9.81 -13.72
C VAL A 77 -10.95 10.23 -14.92
N ASN A 78 -10.82 11.49 -15.36
CA ASN A 78 -11.38 11.95 -16.62
C ASN A 78 -10.50 11.43 -17.77
N ALA A 79 -11.02 10.54 -18.60
CA ALA A 79 -10.27 9.93 -19.70
C ALA A 79 -9.80 10.95 -20.76
N GLU A 80 -10.47 12.09 -20.90
CA GLU A 80 -10.08 13.15 -21.86
C GLU A 80 -8.88 13.96 -21.38
N GLU A 81 -8.67 14.03 -20.06
CA GLU A 81 -7.58 14.78 -19.42
C GLU A 81 -6.45 13.86 -18.93
N ALA A 82 -6.64 12.55 -18.99
CA ALA A 82 -5.69 11.57 -18.50
C ALA A 82 -4.46 11.46 -19.41
N THR A 83 -3.27 11.51 -18.83
CA THR A 83 -2.05 11.14 -19.54
C THR A 83 -2.06 9.66 -19.85
N VAL A 84 -1.87 9.30 -21.12
CA VAL A 84 -1.78 7.92 -21.57
C VAL A 84 -0.32 7.57 -21.80
N GLY A 85 0.23 6.72 -20.93
CA GLY A 85 1.57 6.14 -21.09
C GLY A 85 1.60 5.00 -22.10
N ALA A 86 2.79 4.41 -22.29
CA ALA A 86 2.96 3.22 -23.12
C ALA A 86 2.20 2.02 -22.55
N GLU A 87 1.75 1.11 -23.43
CA GLU A 87 1.14 -0.16 -23.01
C GLU A 87 2.14 -0.98 -22.19
N GLN A 88 1.70 -1.39 -20.98
CA GLN A 88 2.51 -2.17 -20.05
C GLN A 88 2.06 -3.64 -20.07
N ILE A 89 3.00 -4.53 -20.38
CA ILE A 89 2.75 -5.98 -20.41
C ILE A 89 3.47 -6.62 -19.24
N ALA A 90 2.71 -7.30 -18.39
CA ALA A 90 3.24 -8.04 -17.25
C ALA A 90 4.21 -9.14 -17.68
N ARG A 91 5.39 -9.15 -17.07
CA ARG A 91 6.45 -10.13 -17.33
C ARG A 91 6.46 -11.18 -16.24
N ARG A 92 7.10 -12.31 -16.55
CA ARG A 92 7.31 -13.38 -15.56
C ARG A 92 8.13 -12.93 -14.35
N SER A 93 9.05 -11.98 -14.56
CA SER A 93 9.88 -11.35 -13.52
C SER A 93 9.09 -10.42 -12.59
N ASP A 94 7.91 -9.98 -13.01
CA ASP A 94 7.10 -9.01 -12.27
C ASP A 94 6.26 -9.72 -11.20
N MET A 95 6.20 -11.05 -11.25
CA MET A 95 5.53 -11.88 -10.25
C MET A 95 6.38 -12.02 -8.99
N ASP A 96 5.73 -11.88 -7.85
CA ASP A 96 6.31 -12.24 -6.55
C ASP A 96 6.29 -13.76 -6.33
N MET A 97 6.83 -14.19 -5.18
CA MET A 97 6.87 -15.61 -4.80
C MET A 97 5.49 -16.25 -4.60
N ASN A 98 4.43 -15.44 -4.54
CA ASN A 98 3.05 -15.89 -4.37
C ASN A 98 2.33 -16.07 -5.73
N GLY A 99 3.02 -15.79 -6.84
CA GLY A 99 2.45 -15.88 -8.19
C GLY A 99 1.53 -14.71 -8.55
N HIS A 100 1.59 -13.60 -7.82
CA HIS A 100 0.88 -12.37 -8.15
C HIS A 100 1.86 -11.33 -8.69
N ILE A 101 1.39 -10.43 -9.56
CA ILE A 101 2.17 -9.24 -9.91
C ILE A 101 2.42 -8.43 -8.64
N ASN A 102 3.68 -8.13 -8.37
CA ASN A 102 4.08 -7.41 -7.17
C ASN A 102 3.49 -5.98 -7.18
N ASN A 103 2.96 -5.53 -6.04
CA ASN A 103 2.35 -4.19 -5.90
C ASN A 103 3.28 -3.05 -6.36
N VAL A 104 4.60 -3.20 -6.21
CA VAL A 104 5.57 -2.17 -6.65
C VAL A 104 5.62 -2.02 -8.17
N VAL A 105 5.31 -3.08 -8.94
CA VAL A 105 5.30 -3.04 -10.40
C VAL A 105 4.22 -2.11 -10.93
N TYR A 106 3.04 -2.09 -10.29
CA TYR A 106 1.98 -1.15 -10.67
C TYR A 106 2.43 0.31 -10.50
N ILE A 107 3.21 0.62 -9.47
CA ILE A 107 3.77 1.96 -9.29
C ILE A 107 4.76 2.29 -10.41
N ALA A 108 5.63 1.35 -10.79
CA ALA A 108 6.53 1.54 -11.92
C ALA A 108 5.75 1.86 -13.21
N TRP A 109 4.69 1.10 -13.51
CA TRP A 109 3.83 1.36 -14.68
C TRP A 109 3.13 2.72 -14.64
N VAL A 110 2.69 3.18 -13.45
CA VAL A 110 2.11 4.52 -13.30
C VAL A 110 3.15 5.60 -13.59
N VAL A 111 4.38 5.42 -13.11
CA VAL A 111 5.48 6.37 -13.32
C VAL A 111 5.86 6.47 -14.81
N GLU A 112 5.77 5.39 -15.59
CA GLU A 112 5.99 5.42 -17.05
C GLU A 112 4.99 6.32 -17.81
N ALA A 113 3.83 6.64 -17.21
CA ALA A 113 2.85 7.55 -17.80
C ALA A 113 3.06 9.02 -17.39
N VAL A 114 3.98 9.31 -16.48
CA VAL A 114 4.26 10.69 -16.05
C VAL A 114 5.12 11.38 -17.13
N PRO A 115 4.73 12.56 -17.65
CA PRO A 115 5.51 13.28 -18.65
C PRO A 115 6.90 13.65 -18.14
N LEU A 116 7.89 13.67 -19.03
CA LEU A 116 9.29 13.95 -18.67
C LEU A 116 9.46 15.35 -18.06
N GLU A 117 8.63 16.31 -18.47
CA GLU A 117 8.63 17.69 -17.99
C GLU A 117 8.26 17.81 -16.51
N VAL A 118 7.65 16.78 -15.90
CA VAL A 118 7.35 16.76 -14.45
C VAL A 118 8.60 16.45 -13.62
N TYR A 119 9.62 15.83 -14.22
CA TYR A 119 10.86 15.47 -13.54
C TYR A 119 11.94 16.56 -13.60
N GLU A 120 11.75 17.57 -14.44
CA GLU A 120 12.64 18.74 -14.58
C GLU A 120 12.32 19.85 -13.57
#